data_AF-A0A8J8E6J8-F1
#
_entry.id   AF-A0A8J8E6J8-F1
#
_cell.length_a   1.000
_cell.length_b   1.000
_cell.length_c   1.000
_cell.angle_alpha   90.00
_cell.angle_beta   90.00
_cell.angle_gamma   90.00
#
_symmetry.space_group_name_H-M   'P 1'
#
loop_
_entity.id
_entity.type
_entity.pdbx_description
1 polymer ?
#
loop_
_entity_poly.entity_id
_entity_poly.type
_entity_poly.pdbx_seq_one_letter_code
_entity_poly.pdbx_strand_id
1 'polypeptide(L)'
;MKWTGALFIFILLAVSLWGLQAYKVRETLTSPDKTFEMATVENAQLIAAYVDKGILAPTWHFAFYNPKTREIFVTSVKGSLWPWPHVTLKRQTYSTEYNYSSLALQKTLLKNWRGQAPALLFNDTWYSQDNQKNVLSRLTSLRIQNASFGKIGLFYSKNGFWVGLNEIKSCGGDYSFPPAGPGGILVPPELSGKNLPTVIEITWNSPYGSERALVFFNGAMIKAHTTKPLTCPFELQNLTSALRIWREYFEYNPNRMALWVSRPLDTSSKECTNETTWVIIALRNGDCGNEWWGNLEDT
;
A
#
# COMPACT_ATOMS: atom_id res chain seq x y z
N MET A 1 30.75 -33.62 -39.08
CA MET A 1 31.38 -32.41 -38.48
C MET A 1 30.90 -31.06 -39.05
N LYS A 2 29.86 -30.98 -39.90
CA LYS A 2 29.30 -29.70 -40.43
C LYS A 2 28.10 -29.16 -39.63
N TRP A 3 27.38 -30.03 -38.92
CA TRP A 3 26.19 -29.66 -38.13
C TRP A 3 26.52 -28.84 -36.88
N THR A 4 27.72 -29.01 -36.31
CA THR A 4 28.19 -28.27 -35.13
C THR A 4 28.42 -26.78 -35.43
N GLY A 5 28.92 -26.44 -36.62
CA GLY A 5 29.13 -25.04 -37.04
C GLY A 5 27.82 -24.28 -37.28
N ALA A 6 26.86 -24.91 -37.97
CA ALA A 6 25.54 -24.31 -38.20
C ALA A 6 24.77 -24.12 -36.88
N LEU A 7 24.82 -25.11 -35.99
CA LEU A 7 24.23 -25.02 -34.65
C LEU A 7 24.88 -23.91 -33.83
N PHE A 8 26.21 -23.78 -33.87
CA PHE A 8 26.93 -22.71 -33.17
C PHE A 8 26.54 -21.31 -33.68
N ILE A 9 26.47 -21.12 -35.01
CA ILE A 9 26.03 -19.85 -35.61
C ILE A 9 24.58 -19.54 -35.21
N PHE A 10 23.70 -20.54 -35.22
CA PHE A 10 22.30 -20.35 -34.81
C PHE A 10 22.18 -19.95 -33.34
N ILE A 11 22.93 -20.60 -32.44
CA ILE A 11 22.98 -20.23 -31.02
C ILE A 11 23.50 -18.80 -30.85
N LEU A 12 24.58 -18.44 -31.56
CA LEU A 12 25.17 -17.11 -31.47
C LEU A 12 24.20 -16.02 -31.96
N LEU A 13 23.47 -16.26 -33.05
CA LEU A 13 22.41 -15.38 -33.54
C LEU A 13 21.25 -15.28 -32.54
N ALA A 14 20.79 -16.40 -31.98
CA ALA A 14 19.72 -16.41 -30.99
C ALA A 14 20.10 -15.62 -29.73
N VAL A 15 21.31 -15.81 -29.21
CA VAL A 15 21.84 -15.07 -28.05
C VAL A 15 21.99 -13.58 -28.38
N SER A 16 22.46 -13.23 -29.59
CA SER A 16 22.61 -11.83 -30.01
C SER A 16 21.26 -11.11 -30.11
N LEU A 17 20.27 -11.74 -30.74
CA LEU A 17 18.91 -11.21 -30.84
C LEU A 17 18.26 -11.08 -29.46
N TRP A 18 18.46 -12.07 -28.59
CA TRP A 18 18.00 -12.03 -27.21
C TRP A 18 18.64 -10.87 -26.45
N GLY A 19 19.95 -10.66 -26.57
CA GLY A 19 20.67 -9.57 -25.92
C GLY A 19 20.22 -8.18 -26.39
N LEU A 20 20.02 -8.01 -27.69
CA LEU A 20 19.46 -6.78 -28.28
C LEU A 20 18.07 -6.48 -27.72
N GLN A 21 17.23 -7.51 -27.60
CA GLN A 21 15.88 -7.37 -27.06
C GLN A 21 15.91 -7.03 -25.56
N ALA A 22 16.77 -7.69 -24.77
CA ALA A 22 16.97 -7.37 -23.36
C ALA A 22 17.43 -5.92 -23.15
N TYR A 23 18.32 -5.43 -24.02
CA TYR A 23 18.77 -4.04 -24.00
C TYR A 23 17.62 -3.06 -24.25
N LYS A 24 16.78 -3.29 -25.26
CA LYS A 24 15.60 -2.45 -25.53
C LYS A 24 14.61 -2.42 -24.35
N VAL A 25 14.37 -3.57 -23.72
CA VAL A 25 13.53 -3.66 -22.52
C VAL A 25 14.14 -2.83 -21.39
N ARG A 26 15.45 -2.94 -21.17
CA ARG A 26 16.16 -2.16 -20.16
C ARG A 26 16.07 -0.66 -20.43
N GLU A 27 16.31 -0.22 -21.66
CA GLU A 27 16.23 1.20 -22.04
C GLU A 27 14.82 1.76 -21.79
N THR A 28 13.80 0.98 -22.13
CA THR A 28 12.39 1.33 -21.89
C THR A 28 12.12 1.51 -20.41
N LEU A 29 12.47 0.52 -19.58
CA LEU A 29 12.19 0.51 -18.14
C LEU A 29 13.07 1.47 -17.32
N THR A 30 14.19 1.90 -17.88
CA THR A 30 15.05 2.94 -17.28
C THR A 30 14.54 4.35 -17.63
N SER A 31 13.61 4.48 -18.57
CA SER A 31 12.98 5.76 -18.93
C SER A 31 11.65 5.93 -18.19
N PRO A 32 11.55 6.90 -17.25
CA PRO A 32 10.29 7.18 -16.55
C PRO A 32 9.16 7.55 -17.51
N ASP A 33 9.45 8.35 -18.55
CA ASP A 33 8.46 8.80 -19.53
C ASP A 33 7.89 7.64 -20.34
N LYS A 34 8.75 6.78 -20.93
CA LYS A 34 8.32 5.61 -21.70
C LYS A 34 7.51 4.63 -20.83
N THR A 35 7.97 4.42 -19.59
CA THR A 35 7.31 3.50 -18.66
C THR A 35 5.96 4.04 -18.20
N PHE A 36 5.86 5.35 -17.95
CA PHE A 36 4.60 6.00 -17.59
C PHE A 36 3.58 5.93 -18.73
N GLU A 37 4.01 6.16 -19.97
CA GLU A 37 3.12 6.09 -21.15
C GLU A 37 2.50 4.71 -21.31
N MET A 38 3.28 3.64 -21.06
CA MET A 38 2.75 2.26 -21.04
C MET A 38 1.76 2.03 -19.90
N ALA A 39 1.96 2.66 -18.75
CA ALA A 39 1.14 2.48 -17.56
C ALA A 39 -0.12 3.34 -17.52
N THR A 40 -0.18 4.38 -18.36
CA THR A 40 -1.20 5.44 -18.29
C THR A 40 -2.61 4.87 -18.37
N VAL A 41 -3.51 5.48 -17.59
CA VAL A 41 -4.93 5.16 -17.56
C VAL A 41 -5.68 6.41 -17.97
N GLU A 42 -6.55 6.28 -18.97
CA GLU A 42 -7.37 7.39 -19.44
C GLU A 42 -8.27 7.92 -18.32
N ASN A 43 -8.43 9.25 -18.26
CA ASN A 43 -9.26 9.94 -17.27
C ASN A 43 -8.86 9.70 -15.79
N ALA A 44 -7.65 9.21 -15.53
CA ALA A 44 -7.14 9.02 -14.18
C ALA A 44 -5.94 9.94 -13.88
N GLN A 45 -5.87 10.42 -12.64
CA GLN A 45 -4.81 11.26 -12.12
C GLN A 45 -3.71 10.37 -11.52
N LEU A 46 -2.44 10.60 -11.85
CA LEU A 46 -1.32 9.95 -11.15
C LEU A 46 -1.31 10.45 -9.71
N ILE A 47 -1.29 9.56 -8.71
CA ILE A 47 -1.28 9.94 -7.28
C ILE A 47 -0.04 9.42 -6.54
N ALA A 48 0.63 8.39 -7.07
CA ALA A 48 1.89 7.91 -6.54
C ALA A 48 2.68 7.14 -7.61
N ALA A 49 4.00 7.11 -7.49
CA ALA A 49 4.85 6.22 -8.26
C ALA A 49 5.89 5.56 -7.34
N TYR A 50 6.13 4.28 -7.50
CA TYR A 50 7.12 3.53 -6.75
C TYR A 50 8.03 2.78 -7.72
N VAL A 51 9.32 2.86 -7.48
CA VAL A 51 10.35 2.20 -8.27
C VAL A 51 11.05 1.19 -7.37
N ASP A 52 11.02 -0.07 -7.76
CA ASP A 52 11.70 -1.17 -7.07
C ASP A 52 12.87 -1.70 -7.91
N LYS A 53 13.76 -2.44 -7.26
CA LYS A 53 14.77 -3.25 -7.95
C LYS A 53 14.07 -4.32 -8.78
N GLY A 54 14.53 -4.51 -10.01
CA GLY A 54 14.07 -5.58 -10.89
C GLY A 54 15.24 -6.36 -11.48
N ILE A 55 14.94 -7.46 -12.15
CA ILE A 55 15.94 -8.43 -12.63
C ILE A 55 16.75 -7.86 -13.80
N LEU A 56 16.10 -7.20 -14.75
CA LEU A 56 16.72 -6.59 -15.93
C LEU A 56 16.95 -5.08 -15.78
N ALA A 57 15.95 -4.43 -15.19
CA ALA A 57 15.81 -3.00 -15.03
C ALA A 57 14.82 -2.78 -13.87
N PRO A 58 14.67 -1.54 -13.37
CA PRO A 58 13.74 -1.26 -12.29
C PRO A 58 12.32 -1.68 -12.62
N THR A 59 11.60 -2.11 -11.59
CA THR A 59 10.16 -2.36 -11.69
C THR A 59 9.43 -1.09 -11.28
N TRP A 60 8.54 -0.62 -12.14
CA TRP A 60 7.72 0.54 -11.85
C TRP A 60 6.34 0.12 -11.37
N HIS A 61 5.83 0.83 -10.38
CA HIS A 61 4.45 0.75 -9.93
C HIS A 61 3.88 2.16 -9.95
N PHE A 62 2.76 2.36 -10.62
CA PHE A 62 2.05 3.64 -10.65
C PHE A 62 0.67 3.45 -10.03
N ALA A 63 0.32 4.34 -9.10
CA ALA A 63 -1.02 4.44 -8.56
C ALA A 63 -1.73 5.63 -9.22
N PHE A 64 -2.91 5.38 -9.77
CA PHE A 64 -3.77 6.40 -10.36
C PHE A 64 -5.12 6.44 -9.67
N TYR A 65 -5.79 7.59 -9.69
CA TYR A 65 -7.14 7.78 -9.17
C TYR A 65 -8.05 8.39 -10.23
N ASN A 66 -9.22 7.80 -10.43
CA ASN A 66 -10.27 8.39 -11.27
C ASN A 66 -11.34 9.04 -10.37
N PRO A 67 -11.47 10.38 -10.35
CA PRO A 67 -12.45 11.06 -9.51
C PRO A 67 -13.90 10.82 -9.94
N LYS A 68 -14.15 10.42 -11.19
CA LYS A 68 -15.50 10.15 -11.70
C LYS A 68 -16.00 8.77 -11.24
N THR A 69 -15.17 7.74 -11.36
CA THR A 69 -15.55 6.37 -10.98
C THR A 69 -15.22 6.03 -9.53
N ARG A 70 -14.42 6.86 -8.85
CA ARG A 70 -13.88 6.62 -7.50
C ARG A 70 -13.10 5.31 -7.41
N GLU A 71 -12.22 5.11 -8.39
CA GLU A 71 -11.38 3.92 -8.47
C GLU A 71 -9.90 4.29 -8.39
N ILE A 72 -9.14 3.43 -7.72
CA ILE A 72 -7.68 3.44 -7.69
C ILE A 72 -7.17 2.34 -8.62
N PHE A 73 -6.25 2.71 -9.51
CA PHE A 73 -5.58 1.78 -10.41
C PHE A 73 -4.12 1.65 -10.00
N VAL A 74 -3.66 0.44 -9.72
CA VAL A 74 -2.23 0.15 -9.53
C VAL A 74 -1.73 -0.59 -10.75
N THR A 75 -0.87 0.05 -11.52
CA THR A 75 -0.25 -0.55 -12.71
C THR A 75 1.22 -0.82 -12.44
N SER A 76 1.62 -2.08 -12.54
CA SER A 76 3.01 -2.53 -12.41
C SER A 76 3.59 -2.82 -13.79
N VAL A 77 4.76 -2.26 -14.08
CA VAL A 77 5.50 -2.43 -15.34
C VAL A 77 6.87 -3.02 -15.01
N LYS A 78 7.14 -4.23 -15.52
CA LYS A 78 8.39 -4.96 -15.24
C LYS A 78 8.93 -5.65 -16.47
N GLY A 79 10.23 -5.96 -16.46
CA GLY A 79 10.85 -6.81 -17.46
C GLY A 79 10.66 -8.29 -17.14
N SER A 80 10.39 -9.09 -18.17
CA SER A 80 10.47 -10.56 -18.13
C SER A 80 11.57 -11.02 -19.08
N LEU A 81 12.24 -12.12 -18.74
CA LEU A 81 13.31 -12.75 -19.52
C LEU A 81 12.83 -13.95 -20.34
N TRP A 82 11.67 -14.52 -19.98
CA TRP A 82 11.21 -15.81 -20.49
C TRP A 82 9.93 -15.68 -21.31
N PRO A 83 9.80 -16.42 -22.44
CA PRO A 83 10.87 -17.13 -23.16
C PRO A 83 11.81 -16.18 -23.91
N TRP A 84 11.39 -14.93 -24.13
CA TRP A 84 12.16 -13.86 -24.74
C TRP A 84 12.01 -12.57 -23.93
N PRO A 85 12.99 -11.65 -23.93
CA PRO A 85 12.89 -10.44 -23.13
C PRO A 85 11.74 -9.55 -23.60
N HIS A 86 10.85 -9.18 -22.69
CA HIS A 86 9.74 -8.29 -22.98
C HIS A 86 9.29 -7.51 -21.75
N VAL A 87 8.49 -6.48 -21.97
CA VAL A 87 7.82 -5.73 -20.89
C VAL A 87 6.50 -6.41 -20.57
N THR A 88 6.24 -6.63 -19.29
CA THR A 88 4.98 -7.13 -18.76
C THR A 88 4.29 -6.02 -17.98
N LEU A 89 2.98 -5.86 -18.21
CA LEU A 89 2.13 -4.93 -17.49
C LEU A 89 1.08 -5.71 -16.69
N LYS A 90 0.94 -5.39 -15.40
CA LYS A 90 -0.13 -5.93 -14.54
C LYS A 90 -0.88 -4.77 -13.92
N ARG A 91 -2.18 -4.71 -14.18
CA ARG A 91 -3.07 -3.69 -13.61
C ARG A 91 -4.02 -4.31 -12.60
N GLN A 92 -4.28 -3.58 -11.53
CA GLN A 92 -5.30 -3.90 -10.54
C GLN A 92 -6.15 -2.66 -10.31
N THR A 93 -7.47 -2.86 -10.18
CA THR A 93 -8.44 -1.78 -9.99
C THR A 93 -9.21 -2.05 -8.70
N TYR A 94 -9.39 -1.01 -7.90
CA TYR A 94 -10.08 -1.09 -6.62
C TYR A 94 -11.00 0.13 -6.45
N SER A 95 -12.24 -0.12 -6.04
CA SER A 95 -13.14 0.96 -5.62
C SER A 95 -12.65 1.56 -4.30
N THR A 96 -12.86 2.86 -4.11
CA THR A 96 -12.52 3.58 -2.89
C THR A 96 -13.58 4.61 -2.53
N GLU A 97 -13.80 4.81 -1.24
CA GLU A 97 -14.68 5.87 -0.73
C GLU A 97 -13.94 7.22 -0.59
N TYR A 98 -12.61 7.21 -0.71
CA TYR A 98 -11.75 8.36 -0.50
C TYR A 98 -11.48 9.13 -1.79
N ASN A 99 -11.41 10.46 -1.69
CA ASN A 99 -11.04 11.33 -2.81
C ASN A 99 -9.53 11.62 -2.79
N TYR A 100 -8.79 11.02 -3.73
CA TYR A 100 -7.34 11.18 -3.84
C TYR A 100 -6.90 12.35 -4.72
N SER A 101 -7.81 13.17 -5.25
CA SER A 101 -7.44 14.27 -6.14
C SER A 101 -6.51 15.30 -5.49
N SER A 102 -6.52 15.44 -4.17
CA SER A 102 -5.57 16.29 -3.44
C SER A 102 -4.12 15.77 -3.46
N LEU A 103 -3.91 14.50 -3.81
CA LEU A 103 -2.60 13.87 -3.95
C LEU A 103 -2.16 13.73 -5.43
N ALA A 104 -2.89 14.36 -6.36
CA ALA A 104 -2.57 14.29 -7.77
C ALA A 104 -1.18 14.90 -8.05
N LEU A 105 -0.34 14.13 -8.74
CA LEU A 105 1.04 14.46 -9.07
C LEU A 105 1.13 15.01 -10.50
N GLN A 106 2.08 15.91 -10.71
CA GLN A 106 2.46 16.33 -12.07
C GLN A 106 3.37 15.28 -12.71
N LYS A 107 3.07 14.85 -13.95
CA LYS A 107 3.89 13.88 -14.72
C LYS A 107 5.37 14.29 -14.78
N THR A 108 5.65 15.59 -14.85
CA THR A 108 7.01 16.15 -14.91
C THR A 108 7.91 15.72 -13.76
N LEU A 109 7.34 15.45 -12.57
CA LEU A 109 8.10 15.01 -11.39
C LEU A 109 8.72 13.62 -11.56
N LEU A 110 8.21 12.78 -12.47
CA LEU A 110 8.80 11.47 -12.76
C LEU A 110 10.21 11.58 -13.35
N LYS A 111 10.50 12.65 -14.09
CA LYS A 111 11.82 12.91 -14.69
C LYS A 111 12.89 13.20 -13.65
N ASN A 112 12.50 13.56 -12.42
CA ASN A 112 13.42 13.84 -11.34
C ASN A 112 13.97 12.57 -10.68
N TRP A 113 13.51 11.38 -11.09
CA TRP A 113 14.07 10.12 -10.61
C TRP A 113 15.52 9.95 -11.07
N ARG A 114 16.43 9.76 -10.12
CA ARG A 114 17.89 9.72 -10.35
C ARG A 114 18.48 8.31 -10.45
N GLY A 115 17.68 7.32 -10.84
CA GLY A 115 18.15 5.93 -10.96
C GLY A 115 18.25 5.15 -9.64
N GLN A 116 17.88 5.75 -8.51
CA GLN A 116 17.90 5.08 -7.20
C GLN A 116 16.65 4.20 -7.02
N ALA A 117 16.84 2.98 -6.53
CA ALA A 117 15.77 2.06 -6.16
C ALA A 117 16.13 1.30 -4.86
N PRO A 118 15.20 1.14 -3.91
CA PRO A 118 13.80 1.56 -4.00
C PRO A 118 13.59 3.08 -3.83
N ALA A 119 12.57 3.63 -4.50
CA ALA A 119 12.20 5.04 -4.39
C ALA A 119 10.68 5.24 -4.56
N LEU A 120 10.09 6.16 -3.81
CA LEU A 120 8.65 6.46 -3.82
C LEU A 120 8.41 7.95 -4.11
N LEU A 121 7.75 8.28 -5.21
CA LEU A 121 7.15 9.58 -5.44
C LEU A 121 5.74 9.60 -4.85
N PHE A 122 5.54 10.43 -3.84
CA PHE A 122 4.25 10.58 -3.17
C PHE A 122 4.10 12.01 -2.65
N ASN A 123 2.93 12.63 -2.86
CA ASN A 123 2.68 14.04 -2.48
C ASN A 123 3.84 14.98 -2.91
N ASP A 124 4.12 14.96 -4.21
CA ASP A 124 5.17 15.74 -4.89
C ASP A 124 6.62 15.51 -4.45
N THR A 125 6.88 14.56 -3.55
CA THR A 125 8.22 14.31 -3.01
C THR A 125 8.72 12.92 -3.35
N TRP A 126 9.97 12.84 -3.81
CA TRP A 126 10.70 11.57 -3.93
C TRP A 126 11.31 11.17 -2.58
N TYR A 127 10.85 10.06 -2.03
CA TYR A 127 11.36 9.44 -0.82
C TYR A 127 12.30 8.29 -1.18
N SER A 128 13.50 8.34 -0.59
CA SER A 128 14.39 7.21 -0.43
C SER A 128 14.24 6.62 0.97
N GLN A 129 14.95 5.53 1.24
CA GLN A 129 15.03 4.91 2.57
C GLN A 129 15.37 5.93 3.68
N ASP A 130 16.40 6.75 3.48
CA ASP A 130 16.85 7.72 4.50
C ASP A 130 15.84 8.85 4.72
N ASN A 131 15.26 9.38 3.65
CA ASN A 131 14.34 10.52 3.75
C ASN A 131 13.00 10.10 4.38
N GLN A 132 12.50 8.92 4.06
CA GLN A 132 11.25 8.44 4.67
C GLN A 132 11.42 8.18 6.17
N LYS A 133 12.60 7.71 6.60
CA LYS A 133 12.93 7.41 8.00
C LYS A 133 12.67 8.58 8.95
N ASN A 134 12.95 9.81 8.49
CA ASN A 134 12.80 11.05 9.26
C ASN A 134 11.35 11.54 9.33
N VAL A 135 10.55 11.17 8.34
CA VAL A 135 9.17 11.65 8.19
C VAL A 135 8.20 10.72 8.92
N LEU A 136 8.47 9.41 8.91
CA LEU A 136 7.69 8.37 9.58
C LEU A 136 7.57 8.58 11.10
N SER A 137 8.57 9.20 11.74
CA SER A 137 8.49 9.54 13.17
C SER A 137 7.42 10.57 13.51
N ARG A 138 6.98 11.38 12.54
CA ARG A 138 5.90 12.35 12.73
C ARG A 138 4.56 11.65 12.92
N LEU A 139 4.32 10.58 12.15
CA LEU A 139 3.10 9.77 12.24
C LEU A 139 2.99 9.10 13.61
N THR A 140 4.10 8.61 14.17
CA THR A 140 4.13 8.03 15.53
C THR A 140 3.98 9.05 16.66
N SER A 141 4.12 10.35 16.36
CA SER A 141 3.95 11.45 17.32
C SER A 141 2.60 12.16 17.22
N LEU A 142 1.70 11.67 16.36
CA LEU A 142 0.36 12.24 16.21
C LEU A 142 -0.38 12.16 17.55
N ARG A 143 -0.55 13.32 18.19
CA ARG A 143 -1.45 13.47 19.33
C ARG A 143 -2.87 13.43 18.81
N ILE A 144 -3.55 12.36 19.17
CA ILE A 144 -4.96 12.19 18.94
C ILE A 144 -5.65 12.80 20.17
N GLN A 145 -6.09 14.06 20.08
CA GLN A 145 -6.76 14.73 21.20
C GLN A 145 -8.06 13.99 21.53
N ASN A 146 -8.32 13.74 22.83
CA ASN A 146 -9.51 13.10 23.43
C ASN A 146 -10.75 13.12 22.51
N ALA A 147 -10.80 12.17 21.58
CA ALA A 147 -11.89 12.03 20.64
C ALA A 147 -12.45 10.62 20.78
N SER A 148 -13.76 10.53 20.56
CA SER A 148 -14.44 9.25 20.49
C SER A 148 -14.21 8.65 19.11
N PHE A 149 -13.54 7.51 19.07
CA PHE A 149 -13.23 6.75 17.86
C PHE A 149 -14.19 5.58 17.70
N GLY A 150 -14.65 5.34 16.48
CA GLY A 150 -15.29 4.05 16.17
C GLY A 150 -14.25 2.99 15.79
N LYS A 151 -13.15 3.42 15.19
CA LYS A 151 -12.16 2.51 14.59
C LYS A 151 -10.85 3.22 14.31
N ILE A 152 -9.75 2.51 14.55
CA ILE A 152 -8.41 2.89 14.11
C ILE A 152 -7.82 1.74 13.29
N GLY A 153 -7.25 2.04 12.13
CA GLY A 153 -6.53 1.10 11.28
C GLY A 153 -5.11 1.55 11.03
N LEU A 154 -4.13 0.67 11.21
CA LEU A 154 -2.74 0.90 10.82
C LEU A 154 -2.38 -0.05 9.68
N PHE A 155 -1.75 0.46 8.62
CA PHE A 155 -1.42 -0.34 7.44
C PHE A 155 0.03 -0.21 7.01
N TYR A 156 0.56 -1.32 6.52
CA TYR A 156 1.93 -1.44 6.06
C TYR A 156 2.02 -2.33 4.82
N SER A 157 2.90 -1.92 3.90
CA SER A 157 3.32 -2.72 2.77
C SER A 157 4.85 -2.67 2.68
N LYS A 158 5.50 -3.84 2.63
CA LYS A 158 6.95 -3.96 2.50
C LYS A 158 7.42 -3.57 1.09
N ASN A 159 6.66 -3.99 0.08
CA ASN A 159 7.00 -3.80 -1.32
C ASN A 159 5.75 -3.50 -2.15
N GLY A 160 5.86 -2.48 -3.01
CA GLY A 160 4.76 -2.06 -3.86
C GLY A 160 3.59 -1.44 -3.10
N PHE A 161 2.65 -0.90 -3.87
CA PHE A 161 1.39 -0.38 -3.35
C PHE A 161 0.46 -1.51 -2.94
N TRP A 162 -0.26 -1.30 -1.85
CA TRP A 162 -1.35 -2.18 -1.41
C TRP A 162 -2.64 -1.36 -1.31
N VAL A 163 -3.68 -1.74 -2.06
CA VAL A 163 -4.95 -0.99 -2.07
C VAL A 163 -6.11 -1.81 -1.51
N GLY A 164 -6.01 -3.14 -1.56
CA GLY A 164 -7.09 -3.99 -1.07
C GLY A 164 -6.66 -5.39 -0.65
N LEU A 165 -7.44 -5.90 0.30
CA LEU A 165 -8.11 -7.20 0.31
C LEU A 165 -9.44 -6.87 1.02
N ASN A 166 -10.57 -6.91 0.30
CA ASN A 166 -11.86 -6.52 0.88
C ASN A 166 -12.49 -7.63 1.73
N GLU A 167 -11.85 -8.80 1.83
CA GLU A 167 -12.51 -10.04 2.24
C GLU A 167 -11.63 -10.99 3.05
N ILE A 168 -10.50 -10.54 3.64
CA ILE A 168 -9.91 -11.36 4.69
C ILE A 168 -10.85 -11.25 5.90
N LYS A 169 -11.83 -12.16 5.94
CA LYS A 169 -12.62 -12.39 7.13
C LYS A 169 -11.66 -12.89 8.20
N SER A 170 -11.72 -12.30 9.39
CA SER A 170 -11.07 -12.86 10.58
C SER A 170 -11.38 -14.35 10.63
N CYS A 171 -10.34 -15.18 10.67
CA CYS A 171 -10.44 -16.63 10.59
C CYS A 171 -10.69 -17.26 11.97
N GLY A 172 -10.63 -16.49 13.06
CA GLY A 172 -10.67 -17.02 14.43
C GLY A 172 -11.47 -16.23 15.46
N GLY A 173 -12.25 -15.20 15.08
CA GLY A 173 -13.01 -14.39 16.04
C GLY A 173 -14.50 -14.75 16.13
N ASP A 174 -15.03 -14.83 17.34
CA ASP A 174 -16.49 -14.80 17.64
C ASP A 174 -17.12 -13.41 17.37
N TYR A 175 -16.28 -12.45 17.00
CA TYR A 175 -16.63 -11.04 16.78
C TYR A 175 -16.61 -10.66 15.30
N SER A 176 -17.52 -9.75 14.95
CA SER A 176 -17.59 -9.18 13.59
C SER A 176 -16.52 -8.09 13.40
N PHE A 177 -15.28 -8.51 13.09
CA PHE A 177 -14.27 -7.56 12.63
C PHE A 177 -14.58 -7.10 11.19
N PRO A 178 -14.38 -5.81 10.86
CA PRO A 178 -14.42 -5.36 9.48
C PRO A 178 -13.38 -6.12 8.64
N PRO A 179 -13.60 -6.32 7.34
CA PRO A 179 -12.70 -7.10 6.51
C PRO A 179 -11.25 -6.61 6.64
N ALA A 180 -10.33 -7.55 6.77
CA ALA A 180 -8.96 -7.22 7.04
C ALA A 180 -8.19 -6.86 5.77
N GLY A 181 -7.56 -5.70 5.81
CA GLY A 181 -6.88 -5.09 4.69
C GLY A 181 -7.39 -3.67 4.45
N PRO A 182 -6.70 -2.90 3.61
CA PRO A 182 -6.96 -1.49 3.42
C PRO A 182 -8.31 -1.19 2.76
N GLY A 183 -9.04 -2.17 2.24
CA GLY A 183 -10.43 -1.96 1.83
C GLY A 183 -10.67 -0.83 0.81
N GLY A 184 -9.72 -0.57 -0.10
CA GLY A 184 -9.74 0.60 -0.99
C GLY A 184 -8.87 1.77 -0.54
N ILE A 185 -8.03 1.60 0.49
CA ILE A 185 -7.03 2.58 0.93
C ILE A 185 -5.70 2.32 0.22
N LEU A 186 -5.13 3.31 -0.46
CA LEU A 186 -3.77 3.20 -0.97
C LEU A 186 -2.76 3.19 0.18
N VAL A 187 -2.00 2.11 0.31
CA VAL A 187 -0.91 1.97 1.27
C VAL A 187 0.41 2.03 0.50
N PRO A 188 1.18 3.13 0.61
CA PRO A 188 2.52 3.23 0.04
C PRO A 188 3.50 2.26 0.72
N PRO A 189 4.53 1.79 0.00
CA PRO A 189 5.56 0.94 0.58
C PRO A 189 6.39 1.68 1.65
N GLU A 190 6.82 0.93 2.66
CA GLU A 190 7.72 1.37 3.72
C GLU A 190 9.17 1.09 3.28
N LEU A 191 9.91 2.15 2.99
CA LEU A 191 11.28 2.13 2.51
C LEU A 191 12.31 2.30 3.63
N SER A 192 11.93 2.83 4.80
CA SER A 192 12.89 3.20 5.85
C SER A 192 13.51 2.01 6.56
N GLY A 193 12.88 0.83 6.48
CA GLY A 193 13.29 -0.37 7.20
C GLY A 193 12.98 -0.31 8.70
N LYS A 194 12.23 0.70 9.14
CA LYS A 194 11.74 0.81 10.53
C LYS A 194 10.51 -0.04 10.78
N ASN A 195 9.88 -0.57 9.72
CA ASN A 195 8.76 -1.50 9.84
C ASN A 195 7.55 -0.89 10.56
N LEU A 196 7.29 0.41 10.31
CA LEU A 196 6.16 1.14 10.90
C LEU A 196 5.04 1.32 9.86
N PRO A 197 3.79 1.54 10.31
CA PRO A 197 2.69 1.83 9.41
C PRO A 197 2.97 3.05 8.54
N THR A 198 2.60 2.98 7.25
CA THR A 198 2.71 4.10 6.32
C THR A 198 1.41 4.87 6.15
N VAL A 199 0.29 4.30 6.61
CA VAL A 199 -1.04 4.92 6.61
C VAL A 199 -1.79 4.57 7.88
N ILE A 200 -2.50 5.55 8.42
CA ILE A 200 -3.47 5.39 9.51
C ILE A 200 -4.85 5.75 8.99
N GLU A 201 -5.82 4.87 9.17
CA GLU A 201 -7.24 5.19 9.08
C GLU A 201 -7.77 5.52 10.48
N ILE A 202 -8.44 6.65 10.62
CA ILE A 202 -9.11 7.05 11.87
C ILE A 202 -10.56 7.38 11.55
N THR A 203 -11.49 6.86 12.36
CA THR A 203 -12.93 7.19 12.27
C THR A 203 -13.39 7.81 13.57
N TRP A 204 -13.95 9.03 13.54
CA TRP A 204 -14.43 9.75 14.73
C TRP A 204 -15.81 10.39 14.51
N ASN A 205 -16.44 10.81 15.60
CA ASN A 205 -17.78 11.36 15.58
C ASN A 205 -17.79 12.79 15.04
N SER A 206 -18.78 13.14 14.22
CA SER A 206 -18.98 14.49 13.68
C SER A 206 -20.45 14.90 13.90
N PRO A 207 -20.79 16.19 14.02
CA PRO A 207 -22.18 16.63 14.22
C PRO A 207 -23.17 16.10 13.18
N TYR A 208 -22.69 15.66 12.01
CA TYR A 208 -23.50 15.19 10.87
C TYR A 208 -23.35 13.69 10.58
N GLY A 209 -22.74 12.91 11.48
CA GLY A 209 -22.49 11.47 11.28
C GLY A 209 -21.11 11.07 11.78
N SER A 210 -20.31 10.42 10.94
CA SER A 210 -18.91 10.16 11.25
C SER A 210 -17.97 10.67 10.17
N GLU A 211 -16.78 11.07 10.59
CA GLU A 211 -15.69 11.46 9.71
C GLU A 211 -14.63 10.36 9.72
N ARG A 212 -14.06 10.12 8.55
CA ARG A 212 -12.93 9.22 8.35
C ARG A 212 -11.77 10.04 7.79
N ALA A 213 -10.56 9.75 8.25
CA ALA A 213 -9.37 10.26 7.61
C ALA A 213 -8.32 9.18 7.38
N LEU A 214 -7.63 9.32 6.26
CA LEU A 214 -6.37 8.67 5.99
C LEU A 214 -5.25 9.66 6.29
N VAL A 215 -4.36 9.27 7.18
CA VAL A 215 -3.15 10.03 7.50
C VAL A 215 -1.95 9.22 6.99
N PHE A 216 -1.26 9.77 6.00
CA PHE A 216 -0.09 9.13 5.40
C PHE A 216 1.18 9.45 6.20
N PHE A 217 2.22 8.64 6.04
CA PHE A 217 3.51 8.79 6.73
C PHE A 217 4.11 10.20 6.66
N ASN A 218 3.83 10.93 5.57
CA ASN A 218 4.30 12.30 5.36
C ASN A 218 3.40 13.40 5.89
N GLY A 219 2.34 13.04 6.61
CA GLY A 219 1.36 13.96 7.17
C GLY A 219 0.29 14.42 6.18
N ALA A 220 0.35 13.98 4.92
CA ALA A 220 -0.76 14.21 3.99
C ALA A 220 -2.03 13.56 4.56
N MET A 221 -3.17 14.23 4.37
CA MET A 221 -4.44 13.79 4.92
C MET A 221 -5.53 13.83 3.85
N ILE A 222 -6.29 12.75 3.73
CA ILE A 222 -7.53 12.70 2.95
C ILE A 222 -8.67 12.44 3.92
N LYS A 223 -9.74 13.23 3.82
CA LYS A 223 -10.96 13.03 4.61
C LYS A 223 -12.07 12.44 3.75
N ALA A 224 -12.91 11.62 4.37
CA ALA A 224 -14.17 11.15 3.83
C ALA A 224 -15.26 11.34 4.89
N HIS A 225 -16.45 11.75 4.45
CA HIS A 225 -17.60 11.92 5.32
C HIS A 225 -18.61 10.80 5.08
N THR A 226 -19.22 10.31 6.14
CA THR A 226 -20.33 9.36 6.07
C THR A 226 -21.46 9.82 6.98
N THR A 227 -22.68 9.60 6.51
CA THR A 227 -23.91 9.89 7.28
C THR A 227 -24.18 8.84 8.36
N LYS A 228 -23.42 7.75 8.39
CA LYS A 228 -23.57 6.70 9.40
C LYS A 228 -22.91 7.11 10.72
N PRO A 229 -23.58 6.91 11.88
CA PRO A 229 -22.96 7.13 13.18
C PRO A 229 -21.82 6.14 13.43
N LEU A 230 -20.97 6.47 14.41
CA LEU A 230 -19.93 5.53 14.86
C LEU A 230 -20.57 4.23 15.37
N THR A 231 -20.00 3.11 14.95
CA THR A 231 -20.29 1.80 15.56
C THR A 231 -19.33 1.60 16.72
N CYS A 232 -19.86 1.33 17.91
CA CYS A 232 -19.10 0.99 19.13
C CYS A 232 -17.96 1.96 19.45
N PRO A 233 -18.28 3.22 19.80
CA PRO A 233 -17.27 4.21 20.13
C PRO A 233 -16.43 3.83 21.35
N PHE A 234 -15.15 4.17 21.30
CA PHE A 234 -14.18 4.07 22.39
C PHE A 234 -13.31 5.32 22.44
N GLU A 235 -12.63 5.55 23.56
CA GLU A 235 -11.69 6.65 23.70
C GLU A 235 -10.26 6.11 23.64
N LEU A 236 -9.38 6.87 23.01
CA LEU A 236 -7.95 6.56 22.97
C LEU A 236 -7.14 7.85 23.06
N GLN A 237 -6.29 7.96 24.08
CA GLN A 237 -5.48 9.16 24.31
C GLN A 237 -4.32 9.29 23.31
N ASN A 238 -3.75 8.16 22.86
CA ASN A 238 -2.64 8.13 21.89
C ASN A 238 -2.48 6.74 21.28
N LEU A 239 -1.66 6.63 20.23
CA LEU A 239 -1.40 5.37 19.52
C LEU A 239 -0.30 4.49 20.15
N THR A 240 0.22 4.82 21.34
CA THR A 240 1.40 4.15 21.89
C THR A 240 1.17 2.66 22.08
N SER A 241 0.04 2.26 22.68
CA SER A 241 -0.29 0.85 22.91
C SER A 241 -0.51 0.10 21.60
N ALA A 242 -1.21 0.70 20.63
CA ALA A 242 -1.36 0.13 19.28
C ALA A 242 -0.02 -0.05 18.55
N LEU A 243 0.89 0.92 18.66
CA LEU A 243 2.23 0.85 18.07
C LEU A 243 3.16 -0.13 18.81
N ARG A 244 2.96 -0.34 20.11
CA ARG A 244 3.65 -1.38 20.88
C ARG A 244 3.25 -2.76 20.37
N ILE A 245 1.94 -3.03 20.31
CA ILE A 245 1.39 -4.28 19.77
C ILE A 245 1.88 -4.48 18.32
N TRP A 246 1.82 -3.43 17.49
CA TRP A 246 2.37 -3.50 16.13
C TRP A 246 3.81 -4.02 16.08
N ARG A 247 4.70 -3.47 16.91
CA ARG A 247 6.13 -3.85 16.92
C ARG A 247 6.34 -5.28 17.41
N GLU A 248 5.58 -5.69 18.41
CA GLU A 248 5.61 -7.06 18.95
C GLU A 248 5.33 -8.09 17.85
N TYR A 249 4.26 -7.88 17.07
CA TYR A 249 3.87 -8.82 16.02
C TYR A 249 4.55 -8.55 14.66
N PHE A 250 5.39 -7.54 14.54
CA PHE A 250 6.14 -7.32 13.29
C PHE A 250 7.26 -8.35 13.11
N GLU A 251 7.77 -8.97 14.19
CA GLU A 251 8.88 -9.93 14.15
C GLU A 251 8.67 -11.10 13.17
N TYR A 252 7.41 -11.41 12.85
CA TYR A 252 7.02 -12.40 11.84
C TYR A 252 7.35 -12.01 10.39
N ASN A 253 8.00 -10.85 10.20
CA ASN A 253 8.48 -10.29 8.93
C ASN A 253 7.44 -10.33 7.79
N PRO A 254 6.24 -9.76 7.99
CA PRO A 254 5.19 -9.81 6.98
C PRO A 254 5.53 -8.98 5.74
N ASN A 255 4.99 -9.38 4.58
CA ASN A 255 5.01 -8.53 3.39
C ASN A 255 3.98 -7.40 3.50
N ARG A 256 2.83 -7.68 4.13
CA ARG A 256 1.77 -6.70 4.40
C ARG A 256 1.19 -6.95 5.78
N MET A 257 0.84 -5.89 6.49
CA MET A 257 0.30 -5.99 7.84
C MET A 257 -0.78 -4.94 8.03
N ALA A 258 -1.88 -5.35 8.66
CA ALA A 258 -2.94 -4.47 9.11
C ALA A 258 -3.17 -4.71 10.60
N LEU A 259 -3.29 -3.63 11.38
CA LEU A 259 -3.78 -3.65 12.75
C LEU A 259 -5.08 -2.86 12.79
N TRP A 260 -6.10 -3.43 13.41
CA TRP A 260 -7.35 -2.75 13.72
C TRP A 260 -7.52 -2.65 15.23
N VAL A 261 -8.05 -1.51 15.68
CA VAL A 261 -8.46 -1.28 17.06
C VAL A 261 -9.89 -0.75 17.05
N SER A 262 -10.78 -1.43 17.75
CA SER A 262 -12.20 -1.09 17.87
C SER A 262 -12.85 -1.82 19.04
N ARG A 263 -14.01 -1.35 19.51
CA ARG A 263 -14.90 -2.18 20.33
C ARG A 263 -15.76 -3.05 19.40
N PRO A 264 -15.63 -4.39 19.42
CA PRO A 264 -16.44 -5.22 18.56
C PRO A 264 -17.93 -5.19 18.94
N LEU A 265 -18.76 -5.58 17.98
CA LEU A 265 -20.18 -5.86 18.20
C LEU A 265 -20.32 -7.36 18.50
N ASP A 266 -20.95 -7.67 19.61
CA ASP A 266 -21.36 -9.04 19.94
C ASP A 266 -22.44 -9.48 18.93
N THR A 267 -22.17 -10.57 18.23
CA THR A 267 -23.02 -11.07 17.14
C THR A 267 -24.37 -11.57 17.63
N SER A 268 -24.47 -11.97 18.90
CA SER A 268 -25.68 -12.51 19.52
C SER A 268 -26.60 -11.40 20.04
N SER A 269 -26.06 -10.46 20.81
CA SER A 269 -26.80 -9.37 21.45
C SER A 269 -26.98 -8.14 20.55
N LYS A 270 -26.12 -7.99 19.53
CA LYS A 270 -25.95 -6.77 18.73
C LYS A 270 -25.54 -5.55 19.57
N GLU A 271 -25.04 -5.76 20.77
CA GLU A 271 -24.51 -4.72 21.64
C GLU A 271 -22.99 -4.60 21.48
N CYS A 272 -22.46 -3.44 21.84
CA CYS A 272 -21.02 -3.22 21.84
C CYS A 272 -20.40 -3.89 23.07
N THR A 273 -19.30 -4.63 22.87
CA THR A 273 -18.54 -5.16 24.01
C THR A 273 -18.01 -4.02 24.86
N ASN A 274 -17.77 -4.27 26.15
CA ASN A 274 -17.14 -3.28 27.03
C ASN A 274 -15.63 -3.16 26.80
N GLU A 275 -15.03 -4.13 26.12
CA GLU A 275 -13.60 -4.21 25.91
C GLU A 275 -13.21 -3.65 24.54
N THR A 276 -12.18 -2.77 24.53
CA THR A 276 -11.53 -2.38 23.29
C THR A 276 -10.62 -3.51 22.86
N THR A 277 -10.89 -4.07 21.68
CA THR A 277 -10.14 -5.20 21.14
C THR A 277 -9.28 -4.73 19.98
N TRP A 278 -8.13 -5.39 19.82
CA TRP A 278 -7.29 -5.24 18.65
C TRP A 278 -7.20 -6.55 17.88
N VAL A 279 -7.02 -6.44 16.56
CA VAL A 279 -6.72 -7.59 15.69
C VAL A 279 -5.62 -7.21 14.71
N ILE A 280 -4.58 -8.03 14.65
CA ILE A 280 -3.47 -7.94 13.70
C ILE A 280 -3.59 -9.06 12.71
N ILE A 281 -3.46 -8.70 11.44
CA ILE A 281 -3.38 -9.65 10.34
C ILE A 281 -2.10 -9.37 9.54
N ALA A 282 -1.23 -10.37 9.53
CA ALA A 282 0.05 -10.37 8.86
C ALA A 282 0.00 -11.28 7.63
N LEU A 283 0.02 -10.69 6.44
CA LEU A 283 -0.07 -11.44 5.18
C LEU A 283 1.33 -11.83 4.69
N ARG A 284 1.46 -13.12 4.38
CA ARG A 284 2.61 -13.69 3.66
C ARG A 284 2.16 -13.97 2.23
N ASN A 285 2.90 -13.41 1.26
CA ASN A 285 2.63 -13.59 -0.17
C ASN A 285 1.26 -13.12 -0.70
N GLY A 286 0.46 -12.42 0.09
CA GLY A 286 -0.83 -11.86 -0.35
C GLY A 286 -2.05 -12.73 -0.04
N ASP A 287 -1.86 -13.86 0.64
CA ASP A 287 -2.93 -14.72 1.15
C ASP A 287 -3.20 -14.45 2.64
N CYS A 288 -4.35 -14.91 3.16
CA CYS A 288 -4.66 -14.90 4.60
C CYS A 288 -3.48 -15.49 5.36
N GLY A 289 -2.78 -14.63 6.10
CA GLY A 289 -1.62 -15.05 6.87
C GLY A 289 -2.00 -15.23 8.33
N ASN A 290 -1.07 -14.89 9.22
CA ASN A 290 -1.27 -15.07 10.64
C ASN A 290 -2.18 -13.98 11.21
N GLU A 291 -3.05 -14.38 12.12
CA GLU A 291 -3.97 -13.52 12.83
C GLU A 291 -3.72 -13.61 14.33
N TRP A 292 -3.71 -12.46 14.99
CA TRP A 292 -3.64 -12.34 16.44
C TRP A 292 -4.62 -11.29 16.90
N TRP A 293 -5.18 -11.47 18.08
CA TRP A 293 -6.10 -10.52 18.66
C TRP A 293 -5.98 -10.54 20.19
N GLY A 294 -6.48 -9.49 20.82
CA GLY A 294 -6.48 -9.37 22.27
C GLY A 294 -7.14 -8.08 22.72
N ASN A 295 -7.16 -7.87 24.02
CA ASN A 295 -7.71 -6.66 24.62
C ASN A 295 -6.64 -5.57 24.69
N LEU A 296 -7.08 -4.33 24.54
CA LEU A 296 -6.24 -3.15 24.73
C LEU A 296 -6.37 -2.72 26.20
N GLU A 297 -5.33 -2.99 26.99
CA GLU A 297 -5.34 -2.81 28.45
C GLU A 297 -5.32 -1.33 28.91
N ASP A 298 -5.16 -0.36 27.99
CA ASP A 298 -4.90 1.07 28.30
C ASP A 298 -6.00 2.04 27.82
N THR A 299 -7.26 1.61 27.68
CA THR A 299 -8.39 2.52 27.30
C THR A 299 -9.20 2.99 28.48
#